data_AF-A0A2H6N1K8-F1
#
_entry.id   AF-A0A2H6N1K8-F1
#
_cell.length_a   1.000
_cell.length_b   1.000
_cell.length_c   1.000
_cell.angle_alpha   90.00
_cell.angle_beta   90.00
_cell.angle_gamma   90.00
#
_symmetry.space_group_name_H-M   'P 1'
#
loop_
_entity.id
_entity.type
_entity.pdbx_description
1 polymer ?
#
loop_
_entity_poly.entity_id
_entity_poly.type
_entity_poly.pdbx_seq_one_letter_code
_entity_poly.pdbx_strand_id
1 'polypeptide(L)'
;LQCIAGEYIQEVADHVKKSSSRDGEGHIPGTLYCTNLRVAFLPDSSPNNENDSCCLFMCSDYEVALPCIGKLVAVNSFTKAKVLTRTSTLKFIPEELIIYCRDFRVLRFQFHENGLEPQAFRVTMAIAQAQE
;
A
#
# COMPACT_ATOMS: atom_id res chain seq x y z
N LEU A 1 10.17 -6.42 -6.01
CA LEU A 1 9.52 -7.34 -5.06
C LEU A 1 9.94 -8.78 -5.36
N GLN A 2 10.35 -9.57 -4.36
CA GLN A 2 10.59 -11.00 -4.54
C GLN A 2 9.30 -11.78 -4.26
N CYS A 3 8.74 -12.41 -5.30
CA CYS A 3 7.52 -13.21 -5.20
C CYS A 3 7.83 -14.65 -4.78
N ILE A 4 6.97 -15.26 -3.97
CA ILE A 4 7.04 -16.70 -3.67
C ILE A 4 6.48 -17.53 -4.84
N ALA A 5 6.69 -18.85 -4.81
CA ALA A 5 6.16 -19.74 -5.86
C ALA A 5 4.62 -19.64 -5.95
N GLY A 6 4.10 -19.31 -7.13
CA GLY A 6 2.67 -19.11 -7.37
C GLY A 6 2.14 -17.72 -7.03
N GLU A 7 2.96 -16.83 -6.46
CA GLU A 7 2.63 -15.43 -6.28
C GLU A 7 2.92 -14.65 -7.57
N TYR A 8 2.00 -13.77 -7.96
CA TYR A 8 2.17 -12.87 -9.10
C TYR A 8 1.63 -11.47 -8.78
N ILE A 9 2.26 -10.47 -9.38
CA ILE A 9 1.87 -9.07 -9.24
C ILE A 9 0.62 -8.81 -10.07
N GLN A 10 -0.41 -8.23 -9.45
CA GLN A 10 -1.64 -7.80 -10.11
C GLN A 10 -1.54 -6.34 -10.52
N GLU A 11 -1.10 -5.46 -9.62
CA GLU A 11 -0.95 -4.03 -9.88
C GLU A 11 0.21 -3.44 -9.08
N VAL A 12 0.71 -2.31 -9.59
CA VAL A 12 1.85 -1.58 -9.02
C VAL A 12 1.54 -0.08 -9.02
N ALA A 13 1.95 0.60 -7.96
CA ALA A 13 2.04 2.05 -7.89
C ALA A 13 3.42 2.48 -7.41
N ASP A 14 4.17 3.17 -8.27
CA ASP A 14 5.49 3.73 -7.96
C ASP A 14 5.36 5.07 -7.22
N HIS A 15 6.47 5.54 -6.62
CA HIS A 15 6.57 6.84 -5.96
C HIS A 15 5.50 7.08 -4.87
N VAL A 16 5.09 6.01 -4.20
CA VAL A 16 4.14 6.02 -3.09
C VAL A 16 4.86 6.39 -1.80
N LYS A 17 4.24 7.25 -1.00
CA LYS A 17 4.75 7.65 0.32
C LYS A 17 4.02 6.89 1.43
N LYS A 18 4.70 5.99 2.13
CA LYS A 18 4.17 5.31 3.31
C LYS A 18 4.43 6.15 4.56
N SER A 19 3.42 6.40 5.39
CA SER A 19 3.61 7.05 6.69
C SER A 19 4.42 6.17 7.63
N SER A 20 5.45 6.73 8.27
CA SER A 20 6.20 6.03 9.31
C SER A 20 5.36 5.95 10.59
N SER A 21 5.34 4.77 11.22
CA SER A 21 4.64 4.56 12.49
C SER A 21 5.38 5.12 13.69
N ARG A 22 6.65 5.53 13.54
CA ARG A 22 7.55 5.73 14.69
C ARG A 22 7.56 7.12 15.30
N ASP A 23 7.37 8.23 14.59
CA ASP A 23 7.45 9.57 15.22
C ASP A 23 6.81 10.68 14.36
N GLY A 24 5.53 10.54 14.03
CA GLY A 24 4.63 11.67 13.69
C GLY A 24 4.86 12.46 12.39
N GLU A 25 6.05 12.52 11.80
CA GLU A 25 6.35 13.43 10.67
C GLU A 25 7.31 12.83 9.62
N GLY A 26 7.26 11.50 9.39
CA GLY A 26 8.10 10.84 8.38
C GLY A 26 7.29 10.16 7.29
N HIS A 27 7.65 10.40 6.02
CA HIS A 27 7.20 9.60 4.88
C HIS A 27 8.37 8.81 4.31
N ILE A 28 8.14 7.53 4.06
CA ILE A 28 9.09 6.64 3.39
C ILE A 28 8.63 6.51 1.93
N PRO A 29 9.42 7.00 0.94
CA PRO A 29 9.10 6.80 -0.46
C PRO A 29 9.38 5.34 -0.87
N GLY A 30 8.63 4.84 -1.85
CA GLY A 30 8.77 3.48 -2.34
C GLY A 30 7.69 3.09 -3.35
N THR A 31 7.65 1.80 -3.67
CA THR A 31 6.65 1.23 -4.59
C THR A 31 5.67 0.34 -3.82
N LEU A 32 4.37 0.53 -4.06
CA LEU A 32 3.30 -0.30 -3.53
C LEU A 32 2.88 -1.36 -4.57
N TYR A 33 2.80 -2.60 -4.12
CA TYR A 33 2.42 -3.75 -4.93
C TYR A 33 1.16 -4.40 -4.38
N CYS A 34 0.24 -4.76 -5.27
CA CYS A 34 -0.81 -5.73 -5.00
C CYS A 34 -0.45 -7.03 -5.71
N THR A 35 -0.33 -8.12 -4.96
CA THR A 35 -0.21 -9.48 -5.51
C THR A 35 -1.50 -10.24 -5.26
N ASN A 36 -1.61 -11.44 -5.83
CA ASN A 36 -2.71 -12.35 -5.54
C ASN A 36 -2.72 -12.87 -4.08
N LEU A 37 -1.72 -12.55 -3.25
CA LEU A 37 -1.61 -13.04 -1.87
C LEU A 37 -1.48 -11.93 -0.82
N ARG A 38 -0.87 -10.79 -1.17
CA ARG A 38 -0.57 -9.72 -0.21
C ARG A 38 -0.51 -8.34 -0.88
N VAL A 39 -0.59 -7.32 -0.03
CA VAL A 39 -0.11 -5.99 -0.36
C VAL A 39 1.29 -5.85 0.22
N ALA A 40 2.24 -5.42 -0.60
CA ALA A 40 3.63 -5.25 -0.21
C ALA A 40 4.10 -3.85 -0.59
N PHE A 41 4.82 -3.19 0.31
CA PHE A 41 5.48 -1.92 0.05
C PHE A 41 7.00 -2.14 0.04
N LEU A 42 7.67 -1.67 -0.99
CA LEU A 42 9.12 -1.72 -1.06
C LEU A 42 9.65 -0.30 -0.95
N PRO A 43 10.30 0.07 0.18
CA PRO A 43 10.97 1.36 0.30
C PRO A 43 12.02 1.55 -0.80
N ASP A 44 12.17 2.78 -1.27
CA ASP A 44 13.30 3.14 -2.13
C ASP A 44 14.60 2.98 -1.33
N SER A 45 15.58 2.27 -1.88
CA SER A 45 16.89 2.08 -1.24
C SER A 45 17.58 3.44 -1.07
N SER A 46 17.85 3.86 0.16
CA SER A 46 18.68 5.04 0.39
C SER A 46 20.15 4.68 0.12
N PRO A 47 20.91 5.50 -0.61
CA PRO A 47 22.28 5.15 -1.02
C PRO A 47 23.30 5.10 0.14
N ASN A 48 22.87 5.24 1.41
CA ASN A 48 23.77 5.55 2.53
C ASN A 48 23.71 4.58 3.73
N ASN A 49 22.99 3.46 3.65
CA ASN A 49 22.89 2.53 4.78
C ASN A 49 23.28 1.11 4.37
N GLU A 50 24.58 0.80 4.46
CA GLU A 50 25.18 -0.54 4.33
C GLU A 50 24.81 -1.48 5.50
N ASN A 51 23.56 -1.46 5.95
CA ASN A 51 23.05 -2.31 7.04
C ASN A 51 21.70 -2.94 6.65
N ASP A 52 21.61 -3.38 5.39
CA ASP A 52 20.45 -4.02 4.76
C ASP A 52 20.00 -5.35 5.39
N SER A 53 20.73 -5.86 6.39
CA SER A 53 20.32 -7.04 7.16
C SER A 53 19.15 -6.76 8.12
N CYS A 54 18.92 -5.51 8.52
CA CYS A 54 17.72 -5.11 9.29
C CYS A 54 16.44 -5.11 8.43
N CYS A 55 16.55 -5.01 7.10
CA CYS A 55 15.42 -5.01 6.17
C CYS A 55 14.72 -6.38 6.11
N LEU A 56 15.43 -7.47 6.43
CA LEU A 56 14.85 -8.82 6.48
C LEU A 56 13.91 -9.03 7.68
N PHE A 57 14.19 -8.40 8.83
CA PHE A 57 13.38 -8.52 10.05
C PHE A 57 12.20 -7.53 10.12
N MET A 58 12.27 -6.42 9.38
CA MET A 58 11.21 -5.40 9.30
C MET A 58 10.21 -5.63 8.17
N CYS A 59 10.32 -6.76 7.44
CA CYS A 59 9.46 -7.12 6.32
C CYS A 59 7.96 -7.13 6.69
N SER A 60 7.62 -7.51 7.94
CA SER A 60 6.23 -7.51 8.40
C SER A 60 5.59 -6.14 8.28
N ASP A 61 6.28 -5.05 8.64
CA ASP A 61 5.67 -3.71 8.66
C ASP A 61 5.29 -3.20 7.28
N TYR A 62 5.90 -3.74 6.23
CA TYR A 62 5.68 -3.34 4.86
C TYR A 62 4.76 -4.27 4.08
N GLU A 63 4.33 -5.37 4.69
CA GLU A 63 3.51 -6.37 4.04
C GLU A 63 2.25 -6.69 4.85
N VAL A 64 1.17 -6.97 4.13
CA VAL A 64 -0.09 -7.44 4.70
C VAL A 64 -0.69 -8.48 3.77
N ALA A 65 -0.87 -9.70 4.28
CA ALA A 65 -1.62 -10.72 3.56
C ALA A 65 -3.06 -10.25 3.32
N LEU A 66 -3.64 -10.55 2.15
CA LEU A 66 -4.99 -10.09 1.80
C LEU A 66 -6.05 -10.46 2.85
N PRO A 67 -6.06 -11.68 3.44
CA PRO A 67 -7.02 -12.04 4.50
C PRO A 67 -6.85 -11.21 5.79
N CYS A 68 -5.65 -10.68 6.03
CA CYS A 68 -5.36 -9.82 7.18
C CYS A 68 -5.88 -8.39 7.00
N ILE A 69 -6.38 -8.00 5.82
CA ILE A 69 -7.01 -6.70 5.64
C ILE A 69 -8.41 -6.73 6.27
N GLY A 70 -8.62 -5.96 7.33
CA GLY A 70 -9.91 -5.81 7.99
C GLY A 70 -10.79 -4.75 7.34
N LYS A 71 -10.20 -3.63 6.93
CA LYS A 71 -10.91 -2.53 6.27
C LYS A 71 -9.98 -1.74 5.36
N LEU A 72 -10.43 -1.47 4.14
CA LEU A 72 -9.73 -0.65 3.16
C LEU A 72 -10.44 0.68 2.97
N VAL A 73 -9.72 1.80 2.97
CA VAL A 73 -10.30 3.15 2.82
C VAL A 73 -9.52 3.95 1.79
N ALA A 74 -10.23 4.45 0.78
CA ALA A 74 -9.71 5.40 -0.18
C ALA A 74 -10.13 6.83 0.20
N VAL A 75 -9.18 7.76 0.19
CA VAL A 75 -9.39 9.17 0.55
C VAL A 75 -8.92 10.05 -0.60
N ASN A 76 -9.60 11.15 -0.84
CA ASN A 76 -9.24 12.18 -1.81
C ASN A 76 -9.68 13.53 -1.23
N SER A 77 -8.87 14.58 -1.33
CA SER A 77 -9.13 15.86 -0.66
C SER A 77 -10.41 16.57 -1.12
N PHE A 78 -10.87 16.31 -2.34
CA PHE A 78 -12.08 16.90 -2.90
C PHE A 78 -13.35 16.09 -2.59
N THR A 79 -13.22 14.83 -2.18
CA THR A 79 -14.34 13.93 -1.87
C THR A 79 -14.25 13.40 -0.44
N LYS A 80 -15.32 12.78 0.08
CA LYS A 80 -15.24 12.13 1.40
C LYS A 80 -14.52 10.78 1.29
N ALA A 81 -13.86 10.37 2.37
CA ALA A 81 -13.29 9.02 2.50
C ALA A 81 -14.34 7.94 2.20
N LYS A 82 -13.96 6.93 1.42
CA LYS A 82 -14.80 5.81 1.03
C LYS A 82 -14.20 4.50 1.52
N VAL A 83 -14.98 3.76 2.29
CA VAL A 83 -14.66 2.37 2.62
C VAL A 83 -14.86 1.52 1.38
N LEU A 84 -13.85 0.73 1.03
CA LEU A 84 -13.87 -0.17 -0.11
C LEU A 84 -14.11 -1.60 0.35
N THR A 85 -14.91 -2.28 -0.47
CA THR A 85 -15.23 -3.71 -0.40
C THR A 85 -14.95 -4.31 -1.78
N ARG A 86 -14.96 -5.64 -1.87
CA ARG A 86 -14.79 -6.35 -3.13
C ARG A 86 -15.71 -5.91 -4.27
N THR A 87 -16.96 -5.55 -3.93
CA THR A 87 -17.97 -5.09 -4.88
C THR A 87 -17.97 -3.59 -5.12
N SER A 88 -17.09 -2.86 -4.43
CA SER A 88 -17.01 -1.41 -4.58
C SER A 88 -16.47 -1.04 -5.97
N THR A 89 -16.94 0.09 -6.49
CA THR A 89 -16.30 0.78 -7.62
C THR A 89 -15.93 2.18 -7.15
N LEU A 90 -14.66 2.54 -7.29
CA LEU A 90 -14.17 3.88 -6.97
C LEU A 90 -14.52 4.83 -8.12
N LYS A 91 -14.97 6.04 -7.80
CA LYS A 91 -15.38 7.07 -8.78
C LYS A 91 -14.45 8.28 -8.81
N PHE A 92 -13.35 8.20 -8.08
CA PHE A 92 -12.36 9.27 -7.94
C PHE A 92 -10.98 8.63 -7.87
N ILE A 93 -9.95 9.42 -8.08
CA ILE A 93 -8.56 8.99 -7.91
C ILE A 93 -8.19 9.16 -6.44
N PRO A 94 -7.77 8.09 -5.73
CA PRO A 94 -7.39 8.20 -4.33
C PRO A 94 -6.07 8.96 -4.22
N GLU A 95 -6.02 9.91 -3.28
CA GLU A 95 -4.79 10.61 -2.88
C GLU A 95 -4.13 9.93 -1.67
N GLU A 96 -4.93 9.25 -0.84
CA GLU A 96 -4.46 8.41 0.26
C GLU A 96 -5.23 7.08 0.29
N LEU A 97 -4.50 6.00 0.55
CA LEU A 97 -5.04 4.67 0.85
C LEU A 97 -4.70 4.30 2.30
N ILE A 98 -5.71 3.92 3.07
CA ILE A 98 -5.57 3.47 4.45
C ILE A 98 -6.00 2.01 4.55
N ILE A 99 -5.11 1.17 5.09
CA ILE A 99 -5.34 -0.25 5.33
C ILE A 99 -5.39 -0.48 6.84
N TYR A 100 -6.56 -0.83 7.35
CA TYR A 100 -6.74 -1.31 8.70
C TYR A 100 -6.60 -2.82 8.71
N CYS A 101 -5.55 -3.31 9.33
CA CYS A 101 -5.22 -4.72 9.41
C CYS A 101 -5.91 -5.36 10.62
N ARG A 102 -6.21 -6.66 10.54
CA ARG A 102 -6.80 -7.46 11.63
C ARG A 102 -5.81 -7.66 12.79
N ASP A 103 -4.52 -7.48 12.52
CA ASP A 103 -3.43 -7.51 13.50
C ASP A 103 -3.19 -6.13 14.18
N PHE A 104 -4.20 -5.26 14.17
CA PHE A 104 -4.21 -3.91 14.77
C PHE A 104 -3.30 -2.87 14.10
N ARG A 105 -2.62 -3.21 13.01
CA ARG A 105 -1.81 -2.23 12.25
C ARG A 105 -2.69 -1.33 11.40
N VAL A 106 -2.27 -0.07 11.27
CA VAL A 106 -2.83 0.90 10.31
C VAL A 106 -1.73 1.33 9.38
N LEU A 107 -1.84 0.97 8.10
CA LEU A 107 -0.90 1.38 7.06
C LEU A 107 -1.53 2.52 6.26
N ARG A 108 -0.75 3.57 6.01
CA ARG A 108 -1.17 4.75 5.23
C ARG A 108 -0.21 4.97 4.09
N PHE A 109 -0.77 5.14 2.89
CA PHE A 109 -0.04 5.36 1.66
C PHE A 109 -0.58 6.59 0.96
N GLN A 110 0.28 7.49 0.54
CA GLN A 110 -0.08 8.70 -0.19
C GLN A 110 0.42 8.62 -1.63
N PHE A 111 -0.40 9.10 -2.56
CA PHE A 111 -0.16 9.08 -4.01
C PHE A 111 0.09 10.48 -4.60
N HIS A 112 0.53 11.43 -3.76
CA HIS A 112 0.48 12.89 -3.98
C HIS A 112 1.29 13.46 -5.17
N GLU A 113 1.88 12.64 -6.05
CA GLU A 113 2.66 13.14 -7.18
C GLU A 113 1.83 13.19 -8.47
N ASN A 114 1.90 14.35 -9.15
CA ASN A 114 1.24 14.62 -10.43
C ASN A 114 1.63 13.55 -11.46
N GLY A 115 0.74 12.59 -11.71
CA GLY A 115 0.94 11.50 -12.69
C GLY A 115 0.70 10.09 -12.16
N LEU A 116 0.60 9.89 -10.84
CA LEU A 116 0.30 8.58 -10.24
C LEU A 116 -1.19 8.23 -10.27
N GLU A 117 -2.04 9.13 -10.76
CA GLU A 117 -3.49 9.00 -10.71
C GLU A 117 -4.03 7.67 -11.26
N PRO A 118 -3.57 7.16 -12.42
CA PRO A 118 -4.04 5.89 -12.94
C PRO A 118 -3.52 4.70 -12.10
N GLN A 119 -2.28 4.79 -11.59
CA GLN A 119 -1.68 3.73 -10.79
C GLN A 119 -2.34 3.62 -9.41
N ALA A 120 -2.56 4.77 -8.75
CA ALA A 120 -3.26 4.89 -7.49
C ALA A 120 -4.66 4.28 -7.58
N PHE A 121 -5.39 4.58 -8.65
CA PHE A 121 -6.69 3.99 -8.91
C PHE A 121 -6.61 2.47 -9.10
N ARG A 122 -5.74 1.99 -10.00
CA ARG A 122 -5.64 0.56 -10.31
C ARG A 122 -5.20 -0.27 -9.10
N VAL A 123 -4.15 0.12 -8.40
CA VAL A 123 -3.66 -0.63 -7.22
C VAL A 123 -4.72 -0.65 -6.12
N THR A 124 -5.40 0.49 -5.87
CA THR A 124 -6.47 0.56 -4.87
C THR A 124 -7.62 -0.37 -5.22
N MET A 125 -8.03 -0.40 -6.49
CA MET A 125 -9.10 -1.28 -6.96
C MET A 125 -8.69 -2.75 -6.95
N ALA A 126 -7.45 -3.08 -7.32
CA ALA A 126 -6.92 -4.44 -7.26
C ALA A 126 -6.93 -4.97 -5.82
N ILE A 127 -6.45 -4.18 -4.86
CA ILE A 127 -6.48 -4.56 -3.43
C ILE A 127 -7.92 -4.79 -2.99
N ALA A 128 -8.85 -3.88 -3.30
CA ALA A 128 -10.25 -4.02 -2.92
C ALA A 128 -10.87 -5.31 -3.47
N GLN A 129 -10.61 -5.63 -4.74
CA GLN A 129 -11.15 -6.80 -5.43
C GLN A 129 -10.52 -8.13 -4.96
N ALA A 130 -9.30 -8.06 -4.44
CA ALA A 130 -8.55 -9.19 -3.91
C ALA A 130 -8.92 -9.52 -2.44
N GLN A 131 -9.68 -8.65 -1.75
CA GLN A 131 -10.24 -8.98 -0.44
C GLN A 131 -11.29 -10.09 -0.57
N GLU A 132 -11.29 -11.04 0.37
CA GLU A 132 -12.26 -12.13 0.46
C GLU A 132 -13.67 -11.65 0.85
#